data_AF-A0A953U3C4-F1
#
_entry.id   AF-A0A953U3C4-F1
#
_cell.length_a   1.000
_cell.length_b   1.000
_cell.length_c   1.000
_cell.angle_alpha   90.00
_cell.angle_beta   90.00
_cell.angle_gamma   90.00
#
_symmetry.space_group_name_H-M   'P 1'
#
loop_
_entity.id
_entity.type
_entity.pdbx_description
1 polymer ?
#
loop_
_entity_poly.entity_id
_entity_poly.type
_entity_poly.pdbx_seq_one_letter_code
_entity_poly.pdbx_strand_id
1 'polypeptide(L)'
;MGALLRQLQYPGRTAMRVGVDTGGTFTDCVVLERGEVRIQKVFSTPSDASLAVVEGVRRLGKFAAPTAPLEILHGTTVGTNSLLERRGARVALITTAGFEDLIEIGRQARPRLYDLNVQREPPLVSRALRLGVRERVGAGGRILLKPSRAELARLKRRVRRSAAQSLAVCFLFSFANSANERAAARALAGLGLPISVSHEILPEFREFERLSTVVINAYLAPRMGAYLSNLERLARHQIGTGFIPASRFLKSRAGRSNQDSTRIYVMQSSGGITTAARAAREPVRTILSGPAGGVVASAWLARQLGLARAISFDMGGTSTDVCLLDGTPRTTSETTVAGLPVAVPVLDVHSVGAGGGSLARIDGAGALRVGPQSAGAEPGPICYARGGTWPTVTDANLLLGRLDPDYFLGGEFTLDICATKAGFEKFLKGAPHQAGFRNPE
;
A
#
# COMPACT_ATOMS: atom_id res chain seq x y z
N MET A 1 21.00 20.46 -8.12
CA MET A 1 19.53 20.51 -8.17
C MET A 1 18.97 21.39 -9.29
N GLY A 2 19.33 22.68 -9.40
CA GLY A 2 18.71 23.62 -10.36
C GLY A 2 18.93 23.36 -11.86
N ALA A 3 19.95 22.59 -12.26
CA ALA A 3 20.09 22.12 -13.65
C ALA A 3 19.20 20.90 -13.95
N LEU A 4 18.99 20.04 -12.94
CA LEU A 4 18.18 18.83 -13.01
C LEU A 4 16.66 19.15 -13.01
N LEU A 5 16.26 20.18 -12.26
CA LEU A 5 14.90 20.72 -12.28
C LEU A 5 14.54 21.36 -13.62
N ARG A 6 15.52 21.93 -14.36
CA ARG A 6 15.29 22.48 -15.71
C ARG A 6 14.99 21.39 -16.74
N GLN A 7 15.45 20.15 -16.53
CA GLN A 7 15.10 19.01 -17.38
C GLN A 7 13.71 18.40 -17.05
N LEU A 8 13.08 18.78 -15.94
CA LEU A 8 11.67 18.48 -15.66
C LEU A 8 10.72 19.41 -16.41
N GLN A 9 11.22 20.35 -17.22
CA GLN A 9 10.42 21.13 -18.16
C GLN A 9 9.90 20.21 -19.26
N TYR A 10 8.78 19.53 -18.99
CA TYR A 10 8.00 18.82 -19.99
C TYR A 10 7.42 19.85 -20.98
N PRO A 11 7.87 19.89 -22.24
CA PRO A 11 7.31 20.83 -23.21
C PRO A 11 5.85 20.45 -23.47
N GLY A 12 4.93 21.39 -23.31
CA GLY A 12 3.57 21.30 -23.86
C GLY A 12 2.48 20.64 -23.00
N ARG A 13 2.69 20.35 -21.71
CA ARG A 13 1.60 19.91 -20.83
C ARG A 13 1.11 21.05 -19.94
N THR A 14 -0.10 21.53 -20.22
CA THR A 14 -0.81 22.50 -19.39
C THR A 14 -1.30 21.92 -18.06
N ALA A 15 -1.39 20.59 -17.93
CA ALA A 15 -1.96 19.90 -16.77
C ALA A 15 -1.14 20.08 -15.47
N MET A 16 -1.83 20.34 -14.35
CA MET A 16 -1.24 20.32 -13.01
C MET A 16 -1.13 18.87 -12.55
N ARG A 17 0.06 18.46 -12.12
CA ARG A 17 0.31 17.11 -11.60
C ARG A 17 0.62 17.16 -10.12
N VAL A 18 0.00 16.28 -9.36
CA VAL A 18 0.26 16.13 -7.93
C VAL A 18 0.67 14.69 -7.65
N GLY A 19 1.93 14.49 -7.29
CA GLY A 19 2.41 13.24 -6.69
C GLY A 19 2.07 13.24 -5.20
N VAL A 20 1.48 12.17 -4.70
CA VAL A 20 1.07 12.05 -3.30
C VAL A 20 1.50 10.70 -2.77
N ASP A 21 2.26 10.69 -1.68
CA ASP A 21 2.58 9.48 -0.94
C ASP A 21 2.03 9.57 0.49
N THR A 22 1.13 8.64 0.82
CA THR A 22 0.54 8.57 2.17
C THR A 22 1.34 7.60 3.04
N GLY A 23 2.22 8.15 3.88
CA GLY A 23 2.94 7.42 4.92
C GLY A 23 2.17 7.32 6.24
N GLY A 24 2.76 6.62 7.22
CA GLY A 24 2.18 6.47 8.56
C GLY A 24 2.20 7.75 9.41
N THR A 25 3.23 8.58 9.25
CA THR A 25 3.42 9.82 10.04
C THR A 25 2.99 11.06 9.26
N PHE A 26 3.40 11.14 8.00
CA PHE A 26 3.15 12.28 7.13
C PHE A 26 2.64 11.82 5.78
N THR A 27 1.88 12.70 5.13
CA THR A 27 1.52 12.60 3.72
C THR A 27 2.32 13.64 2.97
N ASP A 28 3.13 13.17 2.03
CA ASP A 28 4.00 14.00 1.20
C ASP A 28 3.29 14.31 -0.12
N CYS A 29 3.22 15.59 -0.48
CA CYS A 29 2.60 16.07 -1.71
C CYS A 29 3.60 16.87 -2.53
N VAL A 30 3.74 16.53 -3.80
CA VAL A 30 4.62 17.23 -4.75
C VAL A 30 3.80 17.70 -5.93
N VAL A 31 3.77 19.01 -6.18
CA VAL A 31 3.11 19.60 -7.34
C VAL A 31 4.13 19.92 -8.42
N LEU A 32 3.82 19.50 -9.63
CA LEU A 32 4.49 19.93 -10.85
C LEU A 32 3.49 20.71 -11.72
N GLU A 33 3.77 21.99 -11.93
CA GLU A 33 2.97 22.86 -12.80
C GLU A 33 3.91 23.77 -13.59
N ARG A 34 3.78 23.79 -14.92
CA ARG A 34 4.59 24.66 -15.81
C ARG A 34 6.11 24.55 -15.58
N GLY A 35 6.59 23.39 -15.14
CA GLY A 35 8.01 23.14 -14.85
C GLY A 35 8.46 23.55 -13.44
N GLU A 36 7.58 24.13 -12.63
CA GLU A 36 7.86 24.45 -11.23
C GLU A 36 7.44 23.30 -10.31
N VAL A 37 8.34 22.95 -9.39
CA VAL A 37 8.13 21.93 -8.36
C VAL A 37 7.87 22.61 -7.02
N ARG A 38 6.77 22.27 -6.38
CA ARG A 38 6.43 22.68 -5.01
C ARG A 38 6.19 21.45 -4.16
N ILE A 39 6.67 21.46 -2.92
CA ILE A 39 6.55 20.34 -1.98
C ILE A 39 5.76 20.82 -0.77
N GLN A 40 4.79 20.03 -0.35
CA GLN A 40 4.03 20.24 0.87
C GLN A 40 4.00 18.95 1.67
N LYS A 41 4.25 19.09 2.98
CA LYS A 41 4.09 18.01 3.95
C LYS A 41 2.87 18.32 4.80
N VAL A 42 2.02 17.32 5.02
CA VAL A 42 0.89 17.42 5.95
C VAL A 42 0.87 16.21 6.87
N PHE A 43 0.33 16.35 8.07
CA PHE A 43 0.14 15.20 8.96
C PHE A 43 -0.80 14.17 8.31
N SER A 44 -0.44 12.89 8.42
CA SER A 44 -1.34 11.81 8.01
C SER A 44 -2.59 11.79 8.88
N THR A 45 -3.71 11.39 8.30
CA THR A 45 -4.99 11.22 9.01
C THR A 45 -5.34 9.73 9.02
N PRO A 46 -4.97 8.97 10.06
CA PRO A 46 -5.12 7.50 10.06
C PRO A 46 -6.56 7.01 9.87
N SER A 47 -7.54 7.80 10.32
CA SER A 47 -8.97 7.49 10.16
C SER A 47 -9.45 7.59 8.71
N ASP A 48 -8.87 8.49 7.91
CA ASP A 48 -9.14 8.64 6.47
C ASP A 48 -7.98 9.34 5.76
N ALA A 49 -7.13 8.56 5.10
CA ALA A 49 -5.99 9.08 4.35
C ALA A 49 -6.40 10.02 3.21
N SER A 50 -7.64 9.94 2.72
CA SER A 50 -8.15 10.78 1.63
C SER A 50 -8.18 12.26 2.03
N LEU A 51 -8.44 12.55 3.31
CA LEU A 51 -8.46 13.91 3.84
C LEU A 51 -7.08 14.55 3.81
N ALA A 52 -6.04 13.81 4.18
CA ALA A 52 -4.66 14.29 4.11
C ALA A 52 -4.24 14.60 2.68
N VAL A 53 -4.63 13.75 1.71
CA VAL A 53 -4.38 14.01 0.29
C VAL A 53 -5.04 15.31 -0.17
N VAL A 54 -6.32 15.49 0.15
CA VAL A 54 -7.08 16.66 -0.30
C VAL A 54 -6.61 17.94 0.41
N GLU A 55 -6.29 17.87 1.71
CA GLU A 55 -5.71 19.00 2.44
C GLU A 55 -4.34 19.38 1.87
N GLY A 56 -3.50 18.40 1.54
CA GLY A 56 -2.23 18.62 0.86
C GLY A 56 -2.44 19.40 -0.45
N VAL A 57 -3.33 18.90 -1.32
CA VAL A 57 -3.68 19.59 -2.58
C VAL A 57 -4.27 20.98 -2.33
N ARG A 58 -5.07 21.17 -1.29
CA ARG A 58 -5.70 22.45 -0.94
C ARG A 58 -4.70 23.48 -0.43
N ARG A 59 -3.77 23.09 0.45
CA ARG A 59 -2.67 23.97 0.92
C ARG A 59 -1.78 24.41 -0.22
N LEU A 60 -1.56 23.50 -1.16
CA LEU A 60 -0.90 23.75 -2.43
C LEU A 60 -1.74 24.61 -3.39
N GLY A 61 -3.00 24.90 -3.08
CA GLY A 61 -3.98 25.61 -3.91
C GLY A 61 -4.18 27.10 -3.60
N LYS A 62 -3.22 27.78 -2.96
CA LYS A 62 -3.19 29.27 -2.93
C LYS A 62 -2.88 29.90 -4.30
N PHE A 63 -2.80 29.11 -5.36
CA PHE A 63 -2.53 29.57 -6.72
C PHE A 63 -3.85 29.78 -7.45
N ALA A 64 -3.91 30.85 -8.24
CA ALA A 64 -5.04 31.17 -9.11
C ALA A 64 -5.54 29.91 -9.82
N ALA A 65 -6.86 29.70 -9.78
CA ALA A 65 -7.57 28.52 -10.29
C ALA A 65 -6.81 27.73 -11.37
N PRO A 66 -6.67 26.39 -11.23
CA PRO A 66 -6.04 25.59 -12.27
C PRO A 66 -6.78 25.84 -13.58
N THR A 67 -6.11 26.47 -14.54
CA THR A 67 -6.64 26.69 -15.89
C THR A 67 -6.59 25.40 -16.73
N ALA A 68 -6.22 24.28 -16.11
CA ALA A 68 -5.85 23.04 -16.74
C ALA A 68 -6.26 21.81 -15.91
N PRO A 69 -6.37 20.62 -16.54
CA PRO A 69 -6.74 19.39 -15.85
C PRO A 69 -5.74 19.01 -14.76
N LEU A 70 -6.27 18.46 -13.67
CA LEU A 70 -5.55 17.96 -12.50
C LEU A 70 -5.31 16.46 -12.62
N GLU A 71 -4.06 16.03 -12.55
CA GLU A 71 -3.66 14.62 -12.46
C GLU A 71 -3.08 14.34 -11.07
N ILE A 72 -3.70 13.43 -10.32
CA ILE A 72 -3.21 12.96 -9.02
C ILE A 72 -2.54 11.61 -9.24
N LEU A 73 -1.26 11.49 -8.88
CA LEU A 73 -0.50 10.24 -8.87
C LEU A 73 -0.30 9.82 -7.41
N HIS A 74 -1.02 8.79 -6.98
CA HIS A 74 -1.15 8.47 -5.58
C HIS A 74 -0.46 7.13 -5.22
N GLY A 75 0.57 7.19 -4.40
CA GLY A 75 1.15 6.06 -3.66
C GLY A 75 0.42 5.87 -2.34
N THR A 76 0.06 4.63 -2.02
CA THR A 76 -0.78 4.34 -0.85
C THR A 76 -0.29 3.15 -0.05
N THR A 77 -0.32 3.30 1.27
CA THR A 77 -0.02 2.24 2.24
C THR A 77 -1.29 1.60 2.80
N VAL A 78 -2.49 2.06 2.41
CA VAL A 78 -3.78 1.54 2.90
C VAL A 78 -3.90 0.04 2.67
N GLY A 79 -3.53 -0.46 1.49
CA GLY A 79 -3.57 -1.89 1.16
C GLY A 79 -2.62 -2.72 2.03
N THR A 80 -1.36 -2.30 2.11
CA THR A 80 -0.32 -2.98 2.93
C THR A 80 -0.71 -3.01 4.40
N ASN A 81 -1.12 -1.88 4.98
CA ASN A 81 -1.47 -1.78 6.39
C ASN A 81 -2.72 -2.62 6.71
N SER A 82 -3.72 -2.62 5.82
CA SER A 82 -4.92 -3.44 6.02
C SER A 82 -4.61 -4.94 6.04
N LEU A 83 -3.61 -5.37 5.29
CA LEU A 83 -3.15 -6.77 5.29
C LEU A 83 -2.36 -7.10 6.56
N LEU A 84 -1.42 -6.24 6.95
CA LEU A 84 -0.62 -6.40 8.18
C LEU A 84 -1.49 -6.40 9.45
N GLU A 85 -2.44 -5.47 9.55
CA GLU A 85 -3.38 -5.37 10.67
C GLU A 85 -4.51 -6.41 10.62
N ARG A 86 -4.59 -7.20 9.55
CA ARG A 86 -5.68 -8.15 9.29
C ARG A 86 -7.07 -7.48 9.41
N ARG A 87 -7.19 -6.28 8.83
CA ARG A 87 -8.41 -5.45 8.77
C ARG A 87 -8.97 -5.31 7.35
N GLY A 88 -9.20 -6.44 6.70
CA GLY A 88 -9.86 -6.54 5.39
C GLY A 88 -11.22 -7.22 5.43
N ALA A 89 -11.69 -7.58 4.24
CA ALA A 89 -13.03 -8.10 4.03
C ALA A 89 -13.19 -9.57 4.47
N ARG A 90 -14.41 -9.93 4.84
CA ARG A 90 -14.81 -11.34 4.99
C ARG A 90 -14.92 -11.98 3.60
N VAL A 91 -13.91 -12.75 3.20
CA VAL A 91 -13.85 -13.39 1.87
C VAL A 91 -14.52 -14.76 1.88
N ALA A 92 -15.38 -15.04 0.91
CA ALA A 92 -15.70 -16.43 0.55
C ALA A 92 -14.71 -16.93 -0.52
N LEU A 93 -14.02 -18.02 -0.25
CA LEU A 93 -13.09 -18.68 -1.16
C LEU A 93 -13.81 -19.80 -1.90
N ILE A 94 -13.81 -19.73 -3.23
CA ILE A 94 -14.43 -20.70 -4.13
C ILE A 94 -13.30 -21.43 -4.86
N THR A 95 -13.18 -22.74 -4.62
CA THR A 95 -12.13 -23.59 -5.21
C THR A 95 -12.71 -24.80 -5.91
N THR A 96 -11.86 -25.51 -6.65
CA THR A 96 -12.17 -26.88 -7.10
C THR A 96 -12.48 -27.73 -5.87
N ALA A 97 -13.57 -28.51 -5.89
CA ALA A 97 -13.92 -29.39 -4.77
C ALA A 97 -12.76 -30.35 -4.43
N GLY A 98 -12.43 -30.47 -3.15
CA GLY A 98 -11.25 -31.17 -2.63
C GLY A 98 -10.02 -30.28 -2.43
N PHE A 99 -10.06 -29.01 -2.84
CA PHE A 99 -8.96 -28.04 -2.72
C PHE A 99 -9.33 -26.83 -1.85
N GLU A 100 -10.39 -26.94 -1.04
CA GLU A 100 -10.86 -25.88 -0.13
C GLU A 100 -9.82 -25.47 0.89
N ASP A 101 -9.08 -26.44 1.45
CA ASP A 101 -8.13 -26.22 2.55
C ASP A 101 -6.71 -25.85 2.08
N LEU A 102 -6.51 -25.65 0.77
CA LEU A 102 -5.21 -25.28 0.20
C LEU A 102 -4.62 -24.00 0.83
N ILE A 103 -5.45 -23.02 1.17
CA ILE A 103 -5.02 -21.78 1.84
C ILE A 103 -4.44 -22.03 3.24
N GLU A 104 -4.89 -23.08 3.93
CA GLU A 104 -4.45 -23.43 5.29
C GLU A 104 -3.25 -24.38 5.27
N ILE A 105 -3.26 -25.36 4.36
CA ILE A 105 -2.15 -26.30 4.16
C ILE A 105 -0.89 -25.54 3.72
N GLY A 106 -1.07 -24.64 2.73
CA GLY A 106 0.01 -23.92 2.08
C GLY A 106 1.06 -24.85 1.48
N ARG A 107 2.33 -24.46 1.56
CA ARG A 107 3.48 -25.28 1.12
C ARG A 107 4.08 -26.14 2.24
N GLN A 108 3.48 -26.13 3.43
CA GLN A 108 4.06 -26.78 4.63
C GLN A 108 5.51 -26.35 4.97
N ALA A 109 6.00 -25.25 4.38
CA ALA A 109 7.29 -24.67 4.71
C ALA A 109 7.30 -24.23 6.18
N ARG A 110 8.38 -24.58 6.90
CA ARG A 110 8.62 -24.20 8.29
C ARG A 110 9.48 -22.94 8.32
N PRO A 111 8.97 -21.80 8.82
CA PRO A 111 9.76 -20.57 8.89
C PRO A 111 10.93 -20.68 9.88
N ARG A 112 10.76 -21.47 10.95
CA ARG A 112 11.81 -21.82 11.92
C ARG A 112 11.94 -23.35 11.93
N LEU A 113 12.98 -23.89 11.29
CA LEU A 113 13.12 -25.33 11.05
C LEU A 113 13.14 -26.16 12.34
N TYR A 114 13.75 -25.60 13.39
CA TYR A 114 13.96 -26.26 14.69
C TYR A 114 12.90 -25.92 15.75
N ASP A 115 11.93 -25.07 15.43
CA ASP A 115 10.84 -24.75 16.35
C ASP A 115 9.70 -25.76 16.18
N LEU A 116 9.63 -26.73 17.10
CA LEU A 116 8.59 -27.76 17.11
C LEU A 116 7.22 -27.23 17.56
N ASN A 117 7.18 -26.07 18.23
CA ASN A 117 5.96 -25.47 18.78
C ASN A 117 5.44 -24.32 17.90
N VAL A 118 5.91 -24.22 16.66
CA VAL A 118 5.55 -23.14 15.75
C VAL A 118 4.04 -23.01 15.58
N GLN A 119 3.49 -21.87 16.02
CA GLN A 119 2.10 -21.52 15.78
C GLN A 119 2.00 -20.78 14.45
N ARG A 120 1.26 -21.35 13.50
CA ARG A 120 0.94 -20.68 12.25
C ARG A 120 -0.17 -19.66 12.47
N GLU A 121 0.01 -18.46 11.91
CA GLU A 121 -1.10 -17.52 11.88
C GLU A 121 -2.29 -18.12 11.12
N PRO A 122 -3.53 -17.88 11.58
CA PRO A 122 -4.72 -18.35 10.88
C PRO A 122 -4.76 -17.83 9.44
N PRO A 123 -5.26 -18.59 8.46
CA PRO A 123 -5.42 -18.11 7.09
C PRO A 123 -6.44 -16.96 7.01
N LEU A 124 -6.34 -16.12 5.97
CA LEU A 124 -7.27 -15.00 5.75
C LEU A 124 -8.73 -15.44 5.58
N VAL A 125 -8.96 -16.70 5.20
CA VAL A 125 -10.30 -17.26 4.98
C VAL A 125 -10.57 -18.37 5.98
N SER A 126 -11.58 -18.18 6.82
CA SER A 126 -12.02 -19.20 7.78
C SER A 126 -12.61 -20.42 7.07
N ARG A 127 -12.51 -21.60 7.70
CA ARG A 127 -12.97 -22.88 7.13
C ARG A 127 -14.43 -22.84 6.63
N ALA A 128 -15.32 -22.17 7.36
CA ALA A 128 -16.73 -22.04 7.00
C ALA A 128 -16.97 -21.28 5.68
N LEU A 129 -16.01 -20.48 5.24
CA LEU A 129 -16.06 -19.65 4.04
C LEU A 129 -15.30 -20.25 2.85
N ARG A 130 -14.79 -21.47 2.97
CA ARG A 130 -14.12 -22.21 1.89
C ARG A 130 -15.12 -23.15 1.24
N LEU A 131 -15.42 -22.91 -0.03
CA LEU A 131 -16.52 -23.53 -0.76
C LEU A 131 -15.99 -24.25 -1.99
N GLY A 132 -16.04 -25.59 -1.99
CA GLY A 132 -15.74 -26.39 -3.17
C GLY A 132 -16.86 -26.38 -4.19
N VAL A 133 -16.47 -26.29 -5.45
CA VAL A 133 -17.34 -26.45 -6.64
C VAL A 133 -16.95 -27.72 -7.37
N ARG A 134 -17.93 -28.56 -7.68
CA ARG A 134 -17.75 -29.75 -8.51
C ARG A 134 -17.49 -29.36 -9.95
N GLU A 135 -16.23 -29.09 -10.25
CA GLU A 135 -15.69 -28.78 -11.56
C GLU A 135 -14.28 -29.37 -11.66
N ARG A 136 -13.75 -29.59 -12.87
CA ARG A 136 -12.36 -30.01 -13.06
C ARG A 136 -11.85 -29.64 -14.45
N VAL A 137 -10.65 -29.06 -14.48
CA VAL A 137 -9.83 -28.89 -15.68
C VAL A 137 -8.57 -29.75 -15.52
N GLY A 138 -8.13 -30.41 -16.58
CA GLY A 138 -6.87 -31.15 -16.62
C GLY A 138 -5.67 -30.25 -16.94
N ALA A 139 -4.45 -30.76 -16.74
CA ALA A 139 -3.23 -29.98 -16.93
C ALA A 139 -3.07 -29.39 -18.35
N GLY A 140 -3.53 -30.12 -19.38
CA GLY A 140 -3.55 -29.64 -20.77
C GLY A 140 -4.71 -28.70 -21.12
N GLY A 141 -5.46 -28.16 -20.13
CA GLY A 141 -6.58 -27.26 -20.36
C GLY A 141 -7.89 -27.92 -20.82
N ARG A 142 -7.91 -29.25 -20.99
CA ARG A 142 -9.14 -30.00 -21.28
C ARG A 142 -10.09 -29.94 -20.08
N ILE A 143 -11.33 -29.53 -20.32
CA ILE A 143 -12.37 -29.55 -19.29
C ILE A 143 -12.80 -31.00 -19.07
N LEU A 144 -12.59 -31.52 -17.86
CA LEU A 144 -12.97 -32.87 -17.47
C LEU A 144 -14.36 -32.89 -16.83
N LEU A 145 -14.71 -31.83 -16.10
CA LEU A 145 -16.02 -31.66 -15.48
C LEU A 145 -16.43 -30.18 -15.51
N LYS A 146 -17.59 -29.89 -16.10
CA LYS A 146 -18.22 -28.57 -16.07
C LYS A 146 -19.13 -28.44 -14.85
N PRO A 147 -19.15 -27.30 -14.14
CA PRO A 147 -20.10 -27.09 -13.05
C PRO A 147 -21.52 -27.05 -13.61
N SER A 148 -22.42 -27.83 -13.03
CA SER A 148 -23.83 -27.87 -13.45
C SER A 148 -24.58 -26.60 -13.02
N ARG A 149 -25.73 -26.32 -13.64
CA ARG A 149 -26.61 -25.20 -13.21
C ARG A 149 -27.03 -25.34 -11.75
N ALA A 150 -27.34 -26.55 -11.31
CA ALA A 150 -27.72 -26.85 -9.92
C ALA A 150 -26.55 -26.58 -8.96
N GLU A 151 -25.32 -26.92 -9.35
CA GLU A 151 -24.10 -26.66 -8.59
C GLU A 151 -23.86 -25.16 -8.38
N LEU A 152 -23.96 -24.38 -9.45
CA LEU A 152 -23.80 -22.92 -9.40
C LEU A 152 -24.91 -22.25 -8.58
N ALA A 153 -26.15 -22.74 -8.68
CA ALA A 153 -27.25 -22.28 -7.85
C ALA A 153 -27.03 -22.59 -6.36
N ARG A 154 -26.48 -23.77 -6.04
CA ARG A 154 -26.09 -24.14 -4.67
C ARG A 154 -24.99 -23.22 -4.13
N LEU A 155 -23.94 -22.99 -4.91
CA LEU A 155 -22.86 -22.07 -4.57
C LEU A 155 -23.41 -20.68 -4.24
N LYS A 156 -24.24 -20.11 -5.13
CA LYS A 156 -24.87 -18.79 -4.93
C LYS A 156 -25.67 -18.71 -3.62
N ARG A 157 -26.43 -19.75 -3.26
CA ARG A 157 -27.16 -19.81 -1.98
C ARG A 157 -26.22 -19.84 -0.78
N ARG A 158 -25.14 -20.63 -0.84
CA ARG A 158 -24.15 -20.69 0.24
C ARG A 158 -23.48 -19.33 0.46
N VAL A 159 -23.06 -18.67 -0.62
CA VAL A 159 -22.46 -17.33 -0.55
C VAL A 159 -23.42 -16.31 0.08
N ARG A 160 -24.70 -16.29 -0.33
CA ARG A 160 -25.71 -15.38 0.26
C ARG A 160 -25.87 -15.54 1.77
N ARG A 161 -25.73 -16.76 2.29
CA ARG A 161 -25.86 -17.07 3.73
C ARG A 161 -24.58 -16.84 4.53
N SER A 162 -23.46 -16.57 3.86
CA SER A 162 -22.12 -16.54 4.47
C SER A 162 -21.70 -15.18 5.04
N ALA A 163 -22.51 -14.14 4.81
CA ALA A 163 -22.18 -12.74 5.12
C ALA A 163 -20.83 -12.28 4.52
N ALA A 164 -20.37 -12.94 3.44
CA ALA A 164 -19.16 -12.54 2.75
C ALA A 164 -19.31 -11.14 2.14
N GLN A 165 -18.25 -10.36 2.26
CA GLN A 165 -18.12 -9.01 1.71
C GLN A 165 -17.44 -9.01 0.34
N SER A 166 -16.70 -10.07 0.00
CA SER A 166 -16.04 -10.26 -1.28
C SER A 166 -15.81 -11.74 -1.58
N LEU A 167 -15.52 -12.06 -2.84
CA LEU A 167 -15.38 -13.43 -3.34
C LEU A 167 -14.01 -13.62 -4.00
N ALA A 168 -13.35 -14.74 -3.73
CA ALA A 168 -12.15 -15.20 -4.41
C ALA A 168 -12.46 -16.51 -5.15
N VAL A 169 -12.26 -16.55 -6.47
CA VAL A 169 -12.47 -17.75 -7.29
C VAL A 169 -11.11 -18.24 -7.80
N CYS A 170 -10.71 -19.44 -7.40
CA CYS A 170 -9.46 -20.06 -7.83
C CYS A 170 -9.66 -21.55 -8.11
N PHE A 171 -9.81 -21.90 -9.39
CA PHE A 171 -9.88 -23.28 -9.84
C PHE A 171 -8.50 -23.77 -10.29
N LEU A 172 -8.30 -25.08 -10.21
CA LEU A 172 -7.10 -25.71 -10.72
C LEU A 172 -7.02 -25.58 -12.25
N PHE A 173 -5.81 -25.30 -12.75
CA PHE A 173 -5.53 -25.13 -14.18
C PHE A 173 -6.40 -24.07 -14.88
N SER A 174 -6.97 -23.12 -14.14
CA SER A 174 -7.72 -21.99 -14.69
C SER A 174 -6.89 -21.11 -15.62
N PHE A 175 -5.57 -21.03 -15.41
CA PHE A 175 -4.61 -20.37 -16.29
C PHE A 175 -4.53 -21.03 -17.68
N ALA A 176 -4.73 -22.35 -17.76
CA ALA A 176 -4.77 -23.09 -19.02
C ALA A 176 -6.17 -23.03 -19.67
N ASN A 177 -7.23 -23.12 -18.86
CA ASN A 177 -8.60 -22.93 -19.35
C ASN A 177 -9.52 -22.34 -18.27
N SER A 178 -9.88 -21.07 -18.47
CA SER A 178 -10.67 -20.26 -17.54
C SER A 178 -12.19 -20.37 -17.72
N ALA A 179 -12.68 -21.27 -18.57
CA ALA A 179 -14.12 -21.38 -18.85
C ALA A 179 -14.98 -21.65 -17.60
N ASN A 180 -14.53 -22.53 -16.71
CA ASN A 180 -15.24 -22.87 -15.47
C ASN A 180 -15.23 -21.71 -14.47
N GLU A 181 -14.10 -21.02 -14.30
CA GLU A 181 -14.02 -19.83 -13.44
C GLU A 181 -14.95 -18.72 -13.92
N ARG A 182 -14.94 -18.43 -15.22
CA ARG A 182 -15.86 -17.44 -15.81
C ARG A 182 -17.33 -17.83 -15.61
N ALA A 183 -17.66 -19.12 -15.68
CA ALA A 183 -19.01 -19.60 -15.40
C ALA A 183 -19.41 -19.38 -13.93
N ALA A 184 -18.50 -19.66 -12.98
CA ALA A 184 -18.72 -19.39 -11.57
C ALA A 184 -18.87 -17.88 -11.28
N ALA A 185 -17.98 -17.04 -11.82
CA ALA A 185 -18.01 -15.59 -11.66
C ALA A 185 -19.33 -15.00 -12.21
N ARG A 186 -19.76 -15.40 -13.41
CA ARG A 186 -21.05 -14.96 -13.99
C ARG A 186 -22.25 -15.35 -13.12
N ALA A 187 -22.26 -16.55 -12.55
CA ALA A 187 -23.35 -16.98 -11.67
C ALA A 187 -23.43 -16.15 -10.38
N LEU A 188 -22.29 -15.67 -9.90
CA LEU A 188 -22.14 -14.90 -8.67
C LEU A 188 -22.25 -13.37 -8.87
N ALA A 189 -22.10 -12.86 -10.10
CA ALA A 189 -22.12 -11.43 -10.41
C ALA A 189 -23.36 -10.70 -9.88
N GLY A 190 -24.54 -11.33 -9.95
CA GLY A 190 -25.79 -10.76 -9.43
C GLY A 190 -25.91 -10.70 -7.90
N LEU A 191 -24.82 -10.89 -7.15
CA LEU A 191 -24.75 -10.70 -5.70
C LEU A 191 -24.27 -9.30 -5.31
N GLY A 192 -23.71 -8.52 -6.23
CA GLY A 192 -23.19 -7.18 -5.95
C GLY A 192 -21.93 -7.15 -5.08
N LEU A 193 -21.28 -8.30 -4.89
CA LEU A 193 -20.01 -8.41 -4.15
C LEU A 193 -18.82 -8.30 -5.12
N PRO A 194 -17.71 -7.64 -4.74
CA PRO A 194 -16.48 -7.69 -5.51
C PRO A 194 -15.99 -9.14 -5.68
N ILE A 195 -15.65 -9.51 -6.91
CA ILE A 195 -15.19 -10.86 -7.28
C ILE A 195 -13.77 -10.77 -7.83
N SER A 196 -12.83 -11.45 -7.19
CA SER A 196 -11.47 -11.66 -7.71
C SER A 196 -11.38 -13.04 -8.32
N VAL A 197 -10.99 -13.12 -9.60
CA VAL A 197 -10.93 -14.37 -10.35
C VAL A 197 -9.49 -14.69 -10.72
N SER A 198 -9.04 -15.91 -10.47
CA SER A 198 -7.60 -16.21 -10.51
C SER A 198 -6.96 -16.03 -11.88
N HIS A 199 -7.63 -16.42 -12.98
CA HIS A 199 -7.10 -16.22 -14.32
C HIS A 199 -7.04 -14.74 -14.77
N GLU A 200 -7.75 -13.83 -14.10
CA GLU A 200 -7.70 -12.39 -14.39
C GLU A 200 -6.59 -11.70 -13.58
N ILE A 201 -6.40 -12.12 -12.33
CA ILE A 201 -5.42 -11.54 -11.42
C ILE A 201 -4.01 -12.08 -11.69
N LEU A 202 -3.86 -13.41 -11.74
CA LEU A 202 -2.57 -14.08 -11.88
C LEU A 202 -2.73 -15.41 -12.66
N PRO A 203 -2.74 -15.38 -14.00
CA PRO A 203 -2.89 -16.56 -14.86
C PRO A 203 -1.60 -17.38 -14.96
N GLU A 204 -1.07 -17.82 -13.82
CA GLU A 204 0.22 -18.54 -13.76
C GLU A 204 0.09 -19.94 -13.13
N PHE A 205 1.06 -20.78 -13.46
CA PHE A 205 1.26 -22.09 -12.84
C PHE A 205 1.62 -21.94 -11.35
N ARG A 206 1.35 -22.98 -10.55
CA ARG A 206 1.39 -23.04 -9.06
C ARG A 206 0.14 -22.48 -8.38
N GLU A 207 -0.63 -23.40 -7.79
CA GLU A 207 -1.95 -23.17 -7.22
C GLU A 207 -1.95 -22.39 -5.91
N PHE A 208 -0.96 -22.58 -5.03
CA PHE A 208 -0.97 -21.93 -3.71
C PHE A 208 -0.66 -20.43 -3.80
N GLU A 209 0.39 -20.05 -4.51
CA GLU A 209 0.81 -18.66 -4.69
C GLU A 209 -0.27 -17.87 -5.46
N ARG A 210 -0.86 -18.51 -6.48
CA ARG A 210 -2.03 -17.98 -7.20
C ARG A 210 -3.23 -17.80 -6.28
N LEU A 211 -3.58 -18.83 -5.49
CA LEU A 211 -4.70 -18.76 -4.57
C LEU A 211 -4.49 -17.69 -3.49
N SER A 212 -3.30 -17.62 -2.89
CA SER A 212 -2.91 -16.63 -1.88
C SER A 212 -3.08 -15.21 -2.43
N THR A 213 -2.51 -14.94 -3.61
CA THR A 213 -2.59 -13.64 -4.29
C THR A 213 -4.04 -13.22 -4.57
N VAL A 214 -4.87 -14.14 -5.04
CA VAL A 214 -6.29 -13.87 -5.37
C VAL A 214 -7.12 -13.66 -4.11
N VAL A 215 -6.84 -14.40 -3.04
CA VAL A 215 -7.46 -14.20 -1.73
C VAL A 215 -7.10 -12.85 -1.16
N ILE A 216 -5.82 -12.45 -1.20
CA ILE A 216 -5.36 -11.12 -0.76
C ILE A 216 -6.07 -10.02 -1.56
N ASN A 217 -6.19 -10.18 -2.88
CA ASN A 217 -6.91 -9.23 -3.71
C ASN A 217 -8.37 -9.08 -3.28
N ALA A 218 -9.09 -10.19 -3.10
CA ALA A 218 -10.48 -10.18 -2.62
C ALA A 218 -10.60 -9.59 -1.22
N TYR A 219 -9.64 -9.86 -0.34
CA TYR A 219 -9.58 -9.36 1.03
C TYR A 219 -9.47 -7.84 1.07
N LEU A 220 -8.70 -7.24 0.16
CA LEU A 220 -8.45 -5.80 0.12
C LEU A 220 -9.46 -5.02 -0.72
N ALA A 221 -10.09 -5.64 -1.73
CA ALA A 221 -10.91 -4.95 -2.72
C ALA A 221 -12.03 -4.07 -2.14
N PRO A 222 -12.83 -4.50 -1.14
CA PRO A 222 -13.88 -3.63 -0.60
C PRO A 222 -13.33 -2.36 0.06
N ARG A 223 -12.25 -2.49 0.84
CA ARG A 223 -11.66 -1.36 1.56
C ARG A 223 -10.95 -0.40 0.60
N MET A 224 -10.17 -0.93 -0.33
CA MET A 224 -9.49 -0.12 -1.35
C MET A 224 -10.48 0.55 -2.30
N GLY A 225 -11.57 -0.14 -2.67
CA GLY A 225 -12.65 0.44 -3.44
C GLY A 225 -13.34 1.59 -2.72
N ALA A 226 -13.68 1.44 -1.45
CA ALA A 226 -14.26 2.51 -0.63
C ALA A 226 -13.31 3.71 -0.50
N TYR A 227 -12.03 3.44 -0.24
CA TYR A 227 -10.99 4.46 -0.14
C TYR A 227 -10.86 5.29 -1.42
N LEU A 228 -10.64 4.63 -2.56
CA LEU A 228 -10.44 5.32 -3.84
C LEU A 228 -11.71 6.04 -4.30
N SER A 229 -12.90 5.47 -4.04
CA SER A 229 -14.18 6.14 -4.33
C SER A 229 -14.37 7.39 -3.47
N ASN A 230 -13.98 7.35 -2.20
CA ASN A 230 -14.02 8.49 -1.30
C ASN A 230 -13.03 9.58 -1.74
N LEU A 231 -11.81 9.21 -2.12
CA LEU A 231 -10.82 10.13 -2.66
C LEU A 231 -11.31 10.80 -3.95
N GLU A 232 -11.86 10.03 -4.90
CA GLU A 232 -12.45 10.56 -6.13
C GLU A 232 -13.62 11.52 -5.85
N ARG A 233 -14.46 11.19 -4.85
CA ARG A 233 -15.57 12.05 -4.42
C ARG A 233 -15.04 13.35 -3.82
N LEU A 234 -14.11 13.29 -2.86
CA LEU A 234 -13.56 14.47 -2.20
C LEU A 234 -12.78 15.35 -3.19
N ALA A 235 -11.97 14.76 -4.06
CA ALA A 235 -11.26 15.49 -5.11
C ALA A 235 -12.25 16.24 -6.04
N ARG A 236 -13.36 15.60 -6.43
CA ARG A 236 -14.40 16.27 -7.22
C ARG A 236 -15.12 17.39 -6.47
N HIS A 237 -15.49 17.17 -5.20
CA HIS A 237 -16.29 18.13 -4.44
C HIS A 237 -15.50 19.28 -3.81
N GLN A 238 -14.22 19.09 -3.50
CA GLN A 238 -13.41 20.09 -2.81
C GLN A 238 -12.43 20.78 -3.75
N ILE A 239 -12.04 20.11 -4.84
CA ILE A 239 -11.12 20.66 -5.84
C ILE A 239 -11.87 21.04 -7.13
N GLY A 240 -12.96 20.34 -7.47
CA GLY A 240 -13.72 20.57 -8.71
C GLY A 240 -14.79 21.68 -8.64
N THR A 241 -15.29 22.07 -7.47
CA THR A 241 -16.36 23.11 -7.33
C THR A 241 -15.88 24.41 -6.67
N GLY A 242 -14.72 24.42 -6.04
CA GLY A 242 -14.18 25.60 -5.34
C GLY A 242 -13.37 26.58 -6.21
N PHE A 243 -13.15 26.27 -7.48
CA PHE A 243 -12.15 26.96 -8.32
C PHE A 243 -12.69 27.55 -9.62
N ILE A 244 -14.01 27.54 -9.84
CA ILE A 244 -14.67 28.29 -10.93
C ILE A 244 -15.59 29.31 -10.26
N PRO A 245 -15.38 30.63 -10.44
CA PRO A 245 -16.35 31.62 -9.98
C PRO A 245 -17.71 31.32 -10.63
N ALA A 246 -18.77 31.29 -9.82
CA ALA A 246 -20.15 31.04 -10.24
C ALA A 246 -20.70 32.04 -11.28
N SER A 247 -19.91 33.02 -11.72
CA SER A 247 -20.27 34.06 -12.70
C SER A 247 -19.99 33.73 -14.17
N ARG A 248 -19.50 32.53 -14.51
CA ARG A 248 -19.30 32.12 -15.92
C ARG A 248 -20.20 30.97 -16.40
N PHE A 249 -21.42 30.93 -15.86
CA PHE A 249 -22.54 30.15 -16.41
C PHE A 249 -23.08 30.77 -17.71
N LEU A 250 -22.24 30.84 -18.75
CA LEU A 250 -22.68 31.20 -20.10
C LEU A 250 -22.18 30.15 -21.08
N LYS A 251 -23.11 29.23 -21.37
CA LYS A 251 -23.33 28.53 -22.66
C LYS A 251 -22.16 28.64 -23.65
N SER A 252 -21.13 27.79 -23.51
CA SER A 252 -20.31 27.46 -24.67
C SER A 252 -20.86 26.18 -25.32
N ARG A 253 -21.33 26.36 -26.55
CA ARG A 253 -21.74 25.31 -27.48
C ARG A 253 -20.51 24.47 -27.86
N ALA A 254 -20.30 23.34 -27.21
CA ALA A 254 -19.67 22.14 -27.73
C ALA A 254 -19.78 21.05 -26.65
N GLY A 255 -20.42 19.93 -26.97
CA GLY A 255 -20.81 18.88 -26.01
C GLY A 255 -19.65 18.09 -25.42
N ARG A 256 -18.83 18.70 -24.55
CA ARG A 256 -18.02 18.00 -23.55
C ARG A 256 -18.51 18.44 -22.19
N SER A 257 -19.17 17.52 -21.48
CA SER A 257 -19.54 17.74 -20.09
C SER A 257 -18.27 18.10 -19.30
N ASN A 258 -18.43 19.01 -18.34
CA ASN A 258 -17.40 19.49 -17.41
C ASN A 258 -16.97 18.40 -16.39
N GLN A 259 -17.04 17.12 -16.81
CA GLN A 259 -16.87 15.89 -16.02
C GLN A 259 -15.42 15.38 -16.01
N ASP A 260 -14.52 16.00 -16.78
CA ASP A 260 -13.22 15.43 -17.16
C ASP A 260 -11.97 16.12 -16.54
N SER A 261 -12.13 17.01 -15.56
CA SER A 261 -11.00 17.86 -15.11
C SER A 261 -10.03 17.19 -14.13
N THR A 262 -10.41 16.11 -13.44
CA THR A 262 -9.55 15.46 -12.42
C THR A 262 -9.39 13.97 -12.69
N ARG A 263 -8.15 13.51 -12.81
CA ARG A 263 -7.80 12.11 -13.03
C ARG A 263 -6.94 11.59 -11.88
N ILE A 264 -7.29 10.41 -11.37
CA ILE A 264 -6.53 9.76 -10.28
C ILE A 264 -5.88 8.49 -10.81
N TYR A 265 -4.56 8.48 -10.71
CA TYR A 265 -3.71 7.34 -10.96
C TYR A 265 -3.14 6.83 -9.64
N VAL A 266 -2.96 5.52 -9.52
CA VAL A 266 -2.42 4.86 -8.34
C VAL A 266 -1.11 4.18 -8.71
N MET A 267 -0.09 4.36 -7.89
CA MET A 267 1.20 3.69 -8.05
C MET A 267 1.03 2.18 -7.86
N GLN A 268 1.67 1.41 -8.73
CA GLN A 268 1.73 -0.05 -8.63
C GLN A 268 3.04 -0.49 -8.02
N SER A 269 3.03 -1.64 -7.36
CA SER A 269 4.21 -2.28 -6.78
C SER A 269 5.31 -2.52 -7.81
N SER A 270 4.96 -2.66 -9.09
CA SER A 270 5.88 -2.85 -10.21
C SER A 270 6.59 -1.56 -10.68
N GLY A 271 6.28 -0.40 -10.08
CA GLY A 271 6.79 0.91 -10.49
C GLY A 271 5.99 1.58 -11.63
N GLY A 272 4.94 0.94 -12.11
CA GLY A 272 3.98 1.54 -13.05
C GLY A 272 2.88 2.33 -12.34
N ILE A 273 1.99 2.95 -13.11
CA ILE A 273 0.76 3.57 -12.59
C ILE A 273 -0.47 2.95 -13.25
N THR A 274 -1.58 2.91 -12.52
CA THR A 274 -2.87 2.40 -12.99
C THR A 274 -4.00 3.35 -12.65
N THR A 275 -5.19 3.16 -13.20
CA THR A 275 -6.36 4.00 -12.85
C THR A 275 -6.90 3.63 -11.47
N ALA A 276 -7.50 4.58 -10.76
CA ALA A 276 -8.17 4.31 -9.48
C ALA A 276 -9.22 3.17 -9.59
N ALA A 277 -10.00 3.15 -10.67
CA ALA A 277 -10.97 2.07 -10.93
C ALA A 277 -10.31 0.69 -11.05
N ARG A 278 -9.12 0.58 -11.65
CA ARG A 278 -8.39 -0.69 -11.74
C ARG A 278 -7.71 -1.03 -10.42
N ALA A 279 -7.12 -0.06 -9.72
CA ALA A 279 -6.55 -0.27 -8.38
C ALA A 279 -7.60 -0.73 -7.35
N ALA A 280 -8.85 -0.27 -7.45
CA ALA A 280 -9.96 -0.74 -6.62
C ALA A 280 -10.31 -2.22 -6.89
N ARG A 281 -10.17 -2.69 -8.13
CA ARG A 281 -10.43 -4.08 -8.54
C ARG A 281 -9.25 -5.02 -8.30
N GLU A 282 -8.03 -4.51 -8.48
CA GLU A 282 -6.77 -5.26 -8.40
C GLU A 282 -5.82 -4.68 -7.32
N PRO A 283 -6.28 -4.44 -6.07
CA PRO A 283 -5.47 -3.80 -5.03
C PRO A 283 -4.22 -4.59 -4.64
N VAL A 284 -4.16 -5.89 -4.95
CA VAL A 284 -2.94 -6.68 -4.72
C VAL A 284 -1.73 -6.10 -5.47
N ARG A 285 -1.95 -5.40 -6.58
CA ARG A 285 -0.90 -4.74 -7.38
C ARG A 285 -0.47 -3.37 -6.83
N THR A 286 -1.08 -2.91 -5.74
CA THR A 286 -0.75 -1.61 -5.10
C THR A 286 -0.19 -1.80 -3.69
N ILE A 287 -0.05 -3.04 -3.22
CA ILE A 287 0.62 -3.38 -1.96
C ILE A 287 2.10 -3.06 -2.12
N LEU A 288 2.72 -2.35 -1.17
CA LEU A 288 4.10 -1.83 -1.31
C LEU A 288 4.27 -0.79 -2.44
N SER A 289 3.21 -0.05 -2.81
CA SER A 289 3.30 0.99 -3.84
C SER A 289 4.05 2.26 -3.41
N GLY A 290 4.18 2.53 -2.10
CA GLY A 290 4.92 3.69 -1.58
C GLY A 290 6.40 3.66 -2.00
N PRO A 291 7.18 2.65 -1.58
CA PRO A 291 8.60 2.54 -1.94
C PRO A 291 8.84 2.48 -3.46
N ALA A 292 7.88 1.94 -4.21
CA ALA A 292 7.98 1.85 -5.66
C ALA A 292 8.18 3.21 -6.34
N GLY A 293 7.52 4.26 -5.85
CA GLY A 293 7.71 5.63 -6.35
C GLY A 293 9.14 6.15 -6.14
N GLY A 294 9.70 5.91 -4.95
CA GLY A 294 11.07 6.28 -4.62
C GLY A 294 12.12 5.55 -5.47
N VAL A 295 11.91 4.26 -5.73
CA VAL A 295 12.79 3.47 -6.61
C VAL A 295 12.73 3.95 -8.06
N VAL A 296 11.53 4.23 -8.59
CA VAL A 296 11.36 4.76 -9.95
C VAL A 296 12.04 6.12 -10.10
N ALA A 297 11.88 7.00 -9.12
CA ALA A 297 12.54 8.30 -9.09
C ALA A 297 14.07 8.16 -9.00
N SER A 298 14.57 7.26 -8.15
CA SER A 298 16.00 6.98 -7.99
C SER A 298 16.62 6.44 -9.27
N ALA A 299 15.93 5.53 -9.97
CA ALA A 299 16.38 4.99 -11.25
C ALA A 299 16.39 6.04 -12.36
N TRP A 300 15.39 6.92 -12.39
CA TRP A 300 15.39 8.06 -13.31
C TRP A 300 16.57 8.99 -13.03
N LEU A 301 16.82 9.33 -11.76
CA LEU A 301 17.92 10.20 -11.35
C LEU A 301 19.29 9.58 -11.66
N ALA A 302 19.49 8.29 -11.37
CA ALA A 302 20.71 7.58 -11.69
C ALA A 302 21.04 7.66 -13.19
N ARG A 303 20.04 7.49 -14.07
CA ARG A 303 20.21 7.68 -15.52
C ARG A 303 20.60 9.10 -15.90
N GLN A 304 19.96 10.12 -15.32
CA GLN A 304 20.33 11.52 -15.59
C GLN A 304 21.75 11.85 -15.15
N LEU A 305 22.25 11.18 -14.10
CA LEU A 305 23.62 11.34 -13.60
C LEU A 305 24.63 10.43 -14.31
N GLY A 306 24.23 9.61 -15.28
CA GLY A 306 25.11 8.64 -15.94
C GLY A 306 25.59 7.50 -15.03
N LEU A 307 24.89 7.26 -13.92
CA LEU A 307 25.22 6.20 -12.96
C LEU A 307 24.57 4.88 -13.39
N ALA A 308 25.40 3.95 -13.86
CA ALA A 308 24.94 2.61 -14.22
C ALA A 308 24.51 1.78 -12.99
N ARG A 309 25.13 2.03 -11.83
CA ARG A 309 24.85 1.35 -10.58
C ARG A 309 24.57 2.34 -9.46
N ALA A 310 23.50 2.11 -8.71
CA ALA A 310 23.13 2.93 -7.56
C ALA A 310 22.38 2.06 -6.53
N ILE A 311 22.33 2.52 -5.29
CA ILE A 311 21.48 1.95 -4.25
C ILE A 311 20.52 3.07 -3.82
N SER A 312 19.21 2.84 -3.94
CA SER A 312 18.24 3.75 -3.32
C SER A 312 18.17 3.44 -1.83
N PHE A 313 18.14 4.47 -1.00
CA PHE A 313 18.03 4.37 0.44
C PHE A 313 16.95 5.36 0.90
N ASP A 314 15.80 4.85 1.30
CA ASP A 314 14.68 5.65 1.80
C ASP A 314 14.40 5.27 3.25
N MET A 315 14.76 6.15 4.18
CA MET A 315 14.53 5.93 5.62
C MET A 315 13.43 6.84 6.12
N GLY A 316 12.31 6.22 6.51
CA GLY A 316 11.20 6.89 7.17
C GLY A 316 11.30 6.87 8.70
N GLY A 317 10.17 7.12 9.35
CA GLY A 317 10.06 7.05 10.82
C GLY A 317 10.03 5.62 11.37
N THR A 318 9.73 4.60 10.57
CA THR A 318 9.50 3.23 11.07
C THR A 318 10.32 2.17 10.33
N SER A 319 10.56 2.37 9.04
CA SER A 319 11.27 1.44 8.18
C SER A 319 12.29 2.15 7.30
N THR A 320 13.19 1.37 6.75
CA THR A 320 14.14 1.75 5.70
C THR A 320 13.93 0.83 4.52
N ASP A 321 13.71 1.40 3.35
CA ASP A 321 13.51 0.70 2.08
C ASP A 321 14.74 0.88 1.18
N VAL A 322 15.29 -0.25 0.72
CA VAL A 322 16.53 -0.28 -0.08
C VAL A 322 16.30 -1.05 -1.37
N CYS A 323 16.82 -0.52 -2.49
CA CYS A 323 16.78 -1.20 -3.78
C CYS A 323 18.13 -1.06 -4.51
N LEU A 324 18.61 -2.16 -5.08
CA LEU A 324 19.77 -2.16 -5.95
C LEU A 324 19.34 -1.81 -7.37
N LEU A 325 19.93 -0.74 -7.91
CA LEU A 325 19.79 -0.33 -9.29
C LEU A 325 21.06 -0.73 -10.05
N ASP A 326 20.92 -1.66 -11.00
CA ASP A 326 21.98 -2.07 -11.93
C ASP A 326 21.40 -1.93 -13.35
N GLY A 327 21.45 -0.70 -13.88
CA GLY A 327 20.76 -0.28 -15.09
C GLY A 327 19.27 0.05 -14.88
N THR A 328 18.42 -0.96 -14.73
CA THR A 328 16.97 -0.80 -14.53
C THR A 328 16.52 -1.44 -13.21
N PRO A 329 15.49 -0.90 -12.52
CA PRO A 329 14.93 -1.56 -11.35
C PRO A 329 14.53 -3.00 -11.66
N ARG A 330 14.95 -3.93 -10.80
CA ARG A 330 14.57 -5.34 -10.92
C ARG A 330 13.16 -5.53 -10.35
N THR A 331 12.44 -6.49 -10.91
CA THR A 331 11.15 -6.95 -10.39
C THR A 331 11.22 -8.40 -9.98
N THR A 332 10.51 -8.76 -8.92
CA THR A 332 10.34 -10.12 -8.44
C THR A 332 8.85 -10.45 -8.33
N SER A 333 8.50 -11.73 -8.47
CA SER A 333 7.18 -12.28 -8.15
C SER A 333 7.23 -13.23 -6.94
N GLU A 334 8.38 -13.27 -6.24
CA GLU A 334 8.58 -14.09 -5.06
C GLU A 334 8.61 -13.20 -3.82
N THR A 335 7.46 -12.61 -3.49
CA THR A 335 7.33 -11.71 -2.34
C THR A 335 6.37 -12.29 -1.31
N THR A 336 6.62 -11.96 -0.04
CA THR A 336 5.76 -12.33 1.07
C THR A 336 5.34 -11.07 1.83
N VAL A 337 4.04 -10.90 2.06
CA VAL A 337 3.49 -9.80 2.86
C VAL A 337 2.61 -10.38 3.95
N ALA A 338 2.84 -10.01 5.22
CA ALA A 338 2.16 -10.60 6.38
C ALA A 338 2.24 -12.14 6.40
N GLY A 339 3.39 -12.71 6.03
CA GLY A 339 3.59 -14.17 5.96
C GLY A 339 2.87 -14.88 4.80
N LEU A 340 2.18 -14.14 3.92
CA LEU A 340 1.44 -14.69 2.79
C LEU A 340 2.16 -14.43 1.47
N PRO A 341 2.34 -15.43 0.60
CA PRO A 341 2.91 -15.22 -0.72
C PRO A 341 2.04 -14.28 -1.57
N VAL A 342 2.71 -13.33 -2.22
CA VAL A 342 2.16 -12.40 -3.21
C VAL A 342 2.98 -12.57 -4.49
N ALA A 343 2.34 -13.06 -5.54
CA ALA A 343 3.01 -13.45 -6.78
C ALA A 343 2.73 -12.52 -7.98
N VAL A 344 2.19 -11.33 -7.74
CA VAL A 344 2.20 -10.27 -8.76
C VAL A 344 3.60 -9.65 -8.86
N PRO A 345 4.03 -9.15 -10.03
CA PRO A 345 5.30 -8.45 -10.16
C PRO A 345 5.38 -7.23 -9.24
N VAL A 346 6.41 -7.18 -8.41
CA VAL A 346 6.76 -6.05 -7.55
C VAL A 346 8.21 -5.65 -7.79
N LEU A 347 8.56 -4.40 -7.53
CA LEU A 347 9.95 -3.96 -7.49
C LEU A 347 10.68 -4.68 -6.36
N ASP A 348 11.92 -5.09 -6.63
CA ASP A 348 12.77 -5.81 -5.69
C ASP A 348 13.32 -4.84 -4.63
N VAL A 349 12.46 -4.55 -3.64
CA VAL A 349 12.71 -3.65 -2.52
C VAL A 349 12.86 -4.47 -1.25
N HIS A 350 13.94 -4.21 -0.53
CA HIS A 350 14.17 -4.78 0.78
C HIS A 350 13.85 -3.76 1.87
N SER A 351 12.86 -4.08 2.69
CA SER A 351 12.47 -3.27 3.85
C SER A 351 13.12 -3.81 5.12
N VAL A 352 13.75 -2.92 5.89
CA VAL A 352 14.26 -3.19 7.23
C VAL A 352 13.42 -2.40 8.24
N GLY A 353 13.02 -3.05 9.35
CA GLY A 353 12.27 -2.41 10.45
C GLY A 353 13.14 -1.48 11.31
N ALA A 354 13.85 -0.55 10.66
CA ALA A 354 14.69 0.45 11.28
C ALA A 354 14.41 1.81 10.62
N GLY A 355 14.14 2.84 11.41
CA GLY A 355 13.88 4.20 10.95
C GLY A 355 14.07 5.21 12.07
N GLY A 356 13.68 6.47 11.84
CA GLY A 356 13.86 7.56 12.81
C GLY A 356 13.21 7.30 14.18
N GLY A 357 12.05 6.67 14.22
CA GLY A 357 11.32 6.34 15.44
C GLY A 357 11.73 5.01 16.07
N SER A 358 12.72 4.28 15.54
CA SER A 358 13.12 3.00 16.09
C SER A 358 13.62 3.14 17.52
N LEU A 359 13.03 2.34 18.42
CA LEU A 359 13.29 2.40 19.85
C LEU A 359 14.66 1.80 20.18
N ALA A 360 15.45 2.51 20.99
CA ALA A 360 16.67 1.99 21.58
C ALA A 360 16.37 1.24 22.88
N ARG A 361 17.00 0.07 23.06
CA ARG A 361 17.00 -0.72 24.29
C ARG A 361 18.37 -1.31 24.57
N ILE A 362 18.67 -1.59 25.83
CA ILE A 362 19.84 -2.39 26.21
C ILE A 362 19.32 -3.80 26.49
N ASP A 363 19.85 -4.82 25.82
CA ASP A 363 19.45 -6.20 26.04
C ASP A 363 20.04 -6.77 27.35
N GLY A 364 19.63 -7.99 27.73
CA GLY A 364 20.07 -8.63 28.97
C GLY A 364 21.58 -8.89 29.04
N ALA A 365 22.29 -8.83 27.90
CA ALA A 365 23.75 -8.96 27.82
C ALA A 365 24.47 -7.59 27.83
N GLY A 366 23.73 -6.49 28.00
CA GLY A 366 24.29 -5.14 28.02
C GLY A 366 24.52 -4.53 26.64
N ALA A 367 24.09 -5.19 25.55
CA ALA A 367 24.26 -4.65 24.20
C ALA A 367 23.12 -3.70 23.81
N LEU A 368 23.48 -2.59 23.17
CA LEU A 368 22.50 -1.65 22.60
C LEU A 368 21.82 -2.26 21.36
N ARG A 369 20.49 -2.30 21.36
CA ARG A 369 19.64 -2.72 20.25
C ARG A 369 18.72 -1.58 19.83
N VAL A 370 18.56 -1.37 18.53
CA VAL A 370 17.67 -0.36 17.97
C VAL A 370 16.68 -1.04 17.02
N GLY A 371 15.38 -0.86 17.27
CA GLY A 371 14.32 -1.58 16.56
C GLY A 371 14.16 -3.05 17.01
N PRO A 372 13.25 -3.82 16.41
CA PRO A 372 12.38 -3.45 15.30
C PRO A 372 11.17 -2.58 15.72
N GLN A 373 10.89 -2.44 17.02
CA GLN A 373 9.82 -1.58 17.50
C GLN A 373 10.09 -0.10 17.17
N SER A 374 9.02 0.64 16.88
CA SER A 374 9.07 2.06 16.51
C SER A 374 8.07 2.86 17.34
N ALA A 375 8.43 4.09 17.71
CA ALA A 375 7.56 5.04 18.41
C ALA A 375 6.42 5.60 17.54
N GLY A 376 6.53 5.46 16.20
CA GLY A 376 5.52 5.96 15.26
C GLY A 376 5.40 7.49 15.27
N ALA A 377 4.21 7.99 14.95
CA ALA A 377 3.89 9.43 15.00
C ALA A 377 3.35 9.88 16.37
N GLU A 378 2.72 8.94 17.07
CA GLU A 378 2.07 9.12 18.37
C GLU A 378 2.26 7.82 19.17
N PRO A 379 2.93 7.86 20.33
CA PRO A 379 3.42 9.05 21.04
C PRO A 379 4.67 9.70 20.38
N GLY A 380 5.32 9.00 19.44
CA GLY A 380 6.46 9.51 18.68
C GLY A 380 7.78 9.58 19.47
N PRO A 381 8.87 10.03 18.82
CA PRO A 381 10.13 10.39 19.48
C PRO A 381 9.94 11.34 20.67
N ILE A 382 10.85 11.28 21.64
CA ILE A 382 10.80 12.16 22.83
C ILE A 382 10.83 13.63 22.39
N CYS A 383 11.67 13.94 21.40
CA CYS A 383 11.83 15.27 20.85
C CYS A 383 10.56 15.85 20.22
N TYR A 384 9.52 15.03 19.96
CA TYR A 384 8.23 15.53 19.49
C TYR A 384 7.33 16.05 20.61
N ALA A 385 7.70 15.88 21.89
CA ALA A 385 6.93 16.35 23.04
C ALA A 385 5.44 15.91 23.03
N ARG A 386 5.16 14.73 22.46
CA ARG A 386 3.80 14.14 22.31
C ARG A 386 3.54 12.93 23.21
N GLY A 387 4.28 12.84 24.32
CA GLY A 387 4.18 11.75 25.29
C GLY A 387 5.15 10.60 25.07
N GLY A 388 6.05 10.71 24.09
CA GLY A 388 7.13 9.74 23.87
C GLY A 388 8.11 9.75 25.04
N THR A 389 8.44 8.57 25.56
CA THR A 389 9.35 8.41 26.72
C THR A 389 10.57 7.53 26.45
N TRP A 390 10.59 6.89 25.28
CA TRP A 390 11.63 5.93 24.89
C TRP A 390 12.58 6.58 23.87
N PRO A 391 13.91 6.50 24.07
CA PRO A 391 14.88 7.03 23.11
C PRO A 391 14.73 6.43 21.72
N THR A 392 14.84 7.28 20.70
CA THR A 392 14.77 6.89 19.29
C THR A 392 15.99 7.35 18.48
N VAL A 393 16.08 6.92 17.22
CA VAL A 393 17.11 7.38 16.26
C VAL A 393 16.98 8.88 16.00
N THR A 394 15.77 9.42 15.88
CA THR A 394 15.52 10.87 15.70
C THR A 394 16.01 11.65 16.90
N ASP A 395 15.74 11.17 18.13
CA ASP A 395 16.22 11.79 19.36
C ASP A 395 17.75 11.85 19.41
N ALA A 396 18.43 10.75 19.04
CA ALA A 396 19.88 10.71 18.96
C ALA A 396 20.42 11.71 17.93
N ASN A 397 19.79 11.82 16.75
CA ASN A 397 20.19 12.79 15.73
C ASN A 397 20.01 14.24 16.20
N LEU A 398 18.98 14.54 16.99
CA LEU A 398 18.79 15.85 17.60
C LEU A 398 19.92 16.15 18.60
N LEU A 399 20.23 15.23 19.52
CA LEU A 399 21.29 15.42 20.52
C LEU A 399 22.68 15.58 19.88
N LEU A 400 22.91 14.92 18.74
CA LEU A 400 24.15 15.02 17.98
C LEU A 400 24.23 16.29 17.10
N GLY A 401 23.21 17.16 17.12
CA GLY A 401 23.18 18.39 16.34
C GLY A 401 23.02 18.18 14.83
N ARG A 402 22.49 17.01 14.41
CA ARG A 402 22.20 16.72 12.99
C ARG A 402 20.84 17.26 12.56
N LEU A 403 19.96 17.53 13.51
CA LEU A 403 18.66 18.16 13.30
C LEU A 403 18.66 19.54 13.93
N ASP A 404 18.15 20.52 13.19
CA ASP A 404 17.86 21.85 13.71
C ASP A 404 16.57 21.79 14.53
N PRO A 405 16.61 22.09 15.84
CA PRO A 405 15.42 22.04 16.69
C PRO A 405 14.34 23.06 16.29
N ASP A 406 14.72 24.19 15.71
CA ASP A 406 13.81 25.30 15.42
C ASP A 406 13.26 25.26 13.98
N TYR A 407 13.85 24.43 13.11
CA TYR A 407 13.50 24.35 11.69
C TYR A 407 13.01 22.97 11.25
N PHE A 408 12.47 22.16 12.17
CA PHE A 408 11.90 20.86 11.81
C PHE A 408 10.57 21.04 11.03
N LEU A 409 10.35 20.20 10.02
CA LEU A 409 9.24 20.33 9.06
C LEU A 409 9.14 21.72 8.40
N GLY A 410 10.28 22.37 8.13
CA GLY A 410 10.29 23.71 7.52
C GLY A 410 9.91 24.82 8.50
N GLY A 411 10.07 24.59 9.81
CA GLY A 411 9.76 25.53 10.87
C GLY A 411 8.32 25.44 11.39
N GLU A 412 7.50 24.50 10.90
CA GLU A 412 6.15 24.26 11.43
C GLU A 412 6.16 23.53 12.78
N PHE A 413 7.29 22.96 13.18
CA PHE A 413 7.39 22.13 14.37
C PHE A 413 8.73 22.34 15.09
N THR A 414 8.68 22.61 16.39
CA THR A 414 9.88 22.78 17.23
C THR A 414 10.17 21.48 17.98
N LEU A 415 11.43 21.04 17.97
CA LEU A 415 11.87 19.85 18.67
C LEU A 415 12.33 20.18 20.09
N ASP A 416 11.91 19.36 21.07
CA ASP A 416 12.26 19.57 22.48
C ASP A 416 13.59 18.90 22.84
N ILE A 417 14.67 19.66 22.76
CA ILE A 417 16.01 19.18 23.13
C ILE A 417 16.13 18.86 24.63
N CYS A 418 15.42 19.58 25.50
CA CYS A 418 15.50 19.41 26.95
C CYS A 418 14.83 18.09 27.38
N ALA A 419 13.63 17.82 26.89
CA ALA A 419 12.95 16.54 27.09
C ALA A 419 13.80 15.38 26.56
N THR A 420 14.42 15.57 25.39
CA THR A 420 15.28 14.56 24.76
C THR A 420 16.50 14.23 25.63
N LYS A 421 17.20 15.24 26.14
CA LYS A 421 18.34 15.05 27.07
C LYS A 421 17.90 14.30 28.32
N ALA A 422 16.81 14.74 28.96
CA ALA A 422 16.28 14.09 30.16
C ALA A 422 15.87 12.63 29.90
N GLY A 423 15.31 12.33 28.73
CA GLY A 423 14.96 10.98 28.30
C GLY A 423 16.19 10.07 28.15
N PHE A 424 17.24 10.56 27.49
CA PHE A 424 18.50 9.82 27.35
C PHE A 424 19.20 9.61 28.68
N GLU A 425 19.21 10.60 29.58
CA GLU A 425 19.78 10.43 30.91
C GLU A 425 19.08 9.33 31.70
N LYS A 426 17.74 9.27 31.64
CA LYS A 426 16.95 8.21 32.29
C LYS A 426 17.27 6.84 31.71
N PHE A 427 17.40 6.75 30.39
CA PHE A 427 17.76 5.52 29.67
C PHE A 427 19.15 5.01 30.08
N LEU A 428 20.15 5.90 30.13
CA LEU A 428 21.52 5.55 30.49
C LEU A 428 21.67 5.16 31.98
N LYS A 429 20.85 5.74 32.87
CA LYS A 429 20.83 5.43 34.32
C LYS A 429 20.18 4.08 34.66
N GLY A 430 19.70 3.32 33.67
CA GLY A 430 19.25 1.93 33.87
C GLY A 430 17.89 1.77 34.55
N ALA A 431 16.97 2.75 34.44
CA ALA A 431 15.63 2.61 35.00
C ALA A 431 14.91 1.37 34.41
N PRO A 432 14.40 0.45 35.25
CA PRO A 432 13.92 -0.85 34.81
C PRO A 432 12.55 -0.72 34.14
N HIS A 433 12.54 -0.49 32.84
CA HIS A 433 11.34 -0.69 32.03
C HIS A 433 11.43 -1.99 31.22
N GLN A 434 11.79 -3.09 31.89
CA GLN A 434 11.65 -4.44 31.32
C GLN A 434 10.20 -4.97 31.40
N ALA A 435 9.29 -4.30 32.12
CA ALA A 435 7.95 -4.83 32.40
C ALA A 435 6.90 -4.63 31.28
N GLY A 436 7.19 -3.83 30.24
CA GLY A 436 6.22 -3.51 29.17
C GLY A 436 6.43 -4.27 27.85
N PHE A 437 7.61 -4.83 27.64
CA PHE A 437 7.95 -5.53 26.40
C PHE A 437 7.76 -7.02 26.60
N ARG A 438 6.55 -7.52 26.32
CA ARG A 438 6.40 -8.96 26.03
C ARG A 438 7.21 -9.27 24.79
N ASN A 439 8.28 -10.03 24.97
CA ASN A 439 9.04 -10.64 23.89
C ASN A 439 8.10 -11.62 23.16
N PRO A 440 7.87 -11.48 21.84
CA PRO A 440 7.42 -12.61 21.04
C PRO A 440 8.67 -13.40 20.65
N GLU A 441 9.28 -14.09 21.62
CA GLU A 441 10.22 -15.17 21.30
C GLU A 441 9.45 -16.44 20.98
#